data_AF-A0A0H4VEN1-F1
#
_entry.id   AF-A0A0H4VEN1-F1
#
_cell.length_a   1.000
_cell.length_b   1.000
_cell.length_c   1.000
_cell.angle_alpha   90.00
_cell.angle_beta   90.00
_cell.angle_gamma   90.00
#
_symmetry.space_group_name_H-M   'P 1'
#
loop_
_entity.id
_entity.type
_entity.pdbx_description
1 polymer ?
#
loop_
_entity_poly.entity_id
_entity_poly.type
_entity_poly.pdbx_seq_one_letter_code
_entity_poly.pdbx_strand_id
1 'polypeptide(L)'
;MSKLALWAADKTVALTGQRRHLHKGAMVAPAFTAPLLAPQIQFGPTALAAAIARTATLRNAPPALLAHMKDSALSEAQILLADGPGFELSDLLSNLADSERTHFASRVGAGITDLYMNALGYGWRDNAACLSSSLEPHADFLYHGGAALGHGIVLAEARGSFAAKASDAKMAAEAQRKYLRQVRPYIGAASPHGQVIHGYSIAFGARPGIAGAFLRLSQTLRPKAKPTKPPVPAPAPGASNPVPAAMALATYRSSFILMDTLPVAGWIDWLSGDHDLPEDAEPVTFFRFDYAGRSFLASIDALAPYRSPYLWLDELHDHPFWRHRWERRWASGPPPLYMFAIEEKAGTAFLDALTGMIRFGPRERPETLELPVNDLAGFAAGGAEPAGRRTGEDYDYALFRDGLALLAGPPPGKLTGIRTWHPKEGLT
;
A
#
# COMPACT_ATOMS: atom_id res chain seq x y z
N MET A 1 19.97 -15.11 26.77
CA MET A 1 19.29 -14.08 25.97
C MET A 1 17.88 -14.57 25.70
N SER A 2 16.86 -13.83 26.10
CA SER A 2 15.46 -14.14 25.75
C SER A 2 15.32 -14.15 24.23
N LYS A 3 14.67 -15.17 23.67
CA LYS A 3 14.41 -15.26 22.23
C LYS A 3 13.48 -14.11 21.86
N LEU A 4 13.90 -13.23 20.95
CA LEU A 4 13.06 -12.17 20.41
C LEU A 4 11.78 -12.80 19.83
N ALA A 5 10.62 -12.48 20.39
CA ALA A 5 9.34 -12.92 19.86
C ALA A 5 8.94 -11.98 18.72
N LEU A 6 8.92 -12.51 17.49
CA LEU A 6 8.45 -11.77 16.32
C LEU A 6 6.94 -11.85 16.23
N TRP A 7 6.30 -10.74 15.88
CA TRP A 7 4.86 -10.71 15.61
C TRP A 7 4.53 -11.54 14.35
N ALA A 8 3.60 -12.49 14.49
CA ALA A 8 3.15 -13.38 13.41
C ALA A 8 1.62 -13.49 13.33
N ALA A 9 0.89 -13.31 14.44
CA ALA A 9 -0.56 -13.46 14.48
C ALA A 9 -1.31 -12.34 13.72
N ASP A 10 -2.50 -12.61 13.19
CA ASP A 10 -3.35 -11.53 12.69
C ASP A 10 -3.85 -10.65 13.85
N LYS A 11 -3.90 -9.34 13.62
CA LYS A 11 -4.42 -8.35 14.57
C LYS A 11 -5.79 -7.87 14.15
N THR A 12 -6.69 -7.69 15.11
CA THR A 12 -8.00 -7.06 14.91
C THR A 12 -8.05 -5.70 15.60
N VAL A 13 -8.45 -4.67 14.86
CA VAL A 13 -8.65 -3.31 15.36
C VAL A 13 -10.05 -2.84 15.04
N ALA A 14 -10.86 -2.59 16.08
CA ALA A 14 -12.21 -2.06 15.93
C ALA A 14 -12.20 -0.55 15.64
N LEU A 15 -13.15 -0.11 14.80
CA LEU A 15 -13.49 1.29 14.63
C LEU A 15 -14.21 1.77 15.89
N THR A 16 -13.51 2.51 16.73
CA THR A 16 -14.04 2.97 18.02
C THR A 16 -14.99 4.16 17.89
N GLY A 17 -15.07 4.79 16.71
CA GLY A 17 -16.16 5.68 16.34
C GLY A 17 -15.88 6.60 15.16
N GLN A 18 -16.92 7.32 14.75
CA GLN A 18 -16.88 8.22 13.59
C GLN A 18 -17.51 9.58 13.87
N ARG A 19 -17.08 10.59 13.12
CA ARG A 19 -17.72 11.92 13.04
C ARG A 19 -17.92 12.32 11.59
N ARG A 20 -19.07 12.92 11.28
CA ARG A 20 -19.37 13.46 9.95
C ARG A 20 -19.39 14.98 9.99
N HIS A 21 -18.90 15.60 8.93
CA HIS A 21 -18.70 17.04 8.84
C HIS A 21 -19.31 17.60 7.56
N LEU A 22 -20.08 18.67 7.69
CA LEU A 22 -20.56 19.42 6.53
C LEU A 22 -19.37 19.99 5.75
N HIS A 23 -19.43 19.90 4.42
CA HIS A 23 -18.54 20.69 3.55
C HIS A 23 -19.14 22.10 3.38
N LYS A 24 -18.29 23.07 3.03
CA LYS A 24 -18.74 24.40 2.63
C LYS A 24 -19.09 24.38 1.13
N GLY A 25 -20.08 25.17 0.69
CA GLY A 25 -20.44 25.30 -0.72
C GLY A 25 -21.44 24.26 -1.24
N ALA A 26 -21.60 24.20 -2.56
CA ALA A 26 -22.49 23.26 -3.25
C ALA A 26 -21.92 21.83 -3.24
N MET A 27 -22.81 20.84 -3.33
CA MET A 27 -22.44 19.43 -3.24
C MET A 27 -21.75 18.95 -4.51
N VAL A 28 -20.51 18.50 -4.37
CA VAL A 28 -19.73 17.93 -5.47
C VAL A 28 -20.11 16.46 -5.66
N ALA A 29 -20.37 16.05 -6.89
CA ALA A 29 -20.85 14.70 -7.24
C ALA A 29 -22.05 14.26 -6.35
N PRO A 30 -23.24 14.86 -6.51
CA PRO A 30 -24.40 14.58 -5.65
C PRO A 30 -24.92 13.14 -5.73
N ALA A 31 -24.59 12.41 -6.80
CA ALA A 31 -24.93 11.01 -6.99
C ALA A 31 -23.99 10.04 -6.23
N PHE A 32 -22.83 10.52 -5.75
CA PHE A 32 -21.89 9.70 -5.01
C PHE A 32 -22.45 9.30 -3.65
N THR A 33 -22.39 8.00 -3.34
CA THR A 33 -22.72 7.47 -2.02
C THR A 33 -21.46 6.87 -1.39
N ALA A 34 -21.05 7.41 -0.25
CA ALA A 34 -19.90 6.86 0.49
C ALA A 34 -20.21 5.41 0.94
N PRO A 35 -19.23 4.49 0.88
CA PRO A 35 -19.40 3.11 1.30
C PRO A 35 -19.70 3.04 2.80
N LEU A 36 -20.29 1.92 3.23
CA LEU A 36 -20.43 1.63 4.65
C LEU A 36 -19.03 1.48 5.26
N LEU A 37 -18.82 2.10 6.43
CA LEU A 37 -17.56 1.99 7.13
C LEU A 37 -17.33 0.57 7.63
N ALA A 38 -16.10 0.09 7.53
CA ALA A 38 -15.68 -1.15 8.16
C ALA A 38 -15.76 -1.01 9.70
N PRO A 39 -16.51 -1.87 10.41
CA PRO A 39 -16.59 -1.79 11.87
C PRO A 39 -15.29 -2.22 12.56
N GLN A 40 -14.43 -2.95 11.84
CA GLN A 40 -13.10 -3.34 12.26
C GLN A 40 -12.25 -3.67 11.03
N ILE A 41 -10.93 -3.66 11.19
CA ILE A 41 -9.95 -4.19 10.24
C ILE A 41 -9.18 -5.33 10.88
N GLN A 42 -8.87 -6.35 10.08
CA GLN A 42 -8.00 -7.46 10.45
C GLN A 42 -6.82 -7.53 9.49
N PHE A 43 -5.60 -7.64 10.01
CA PHE A 43 -4.38 -7.65 9.20
C PHE A 43 -3.23 -8.38 9.92
N GLY A 44 -2.38 -9.05 9.16
CA GLY A 44 -1.12 -9.64 9.65
C GLY A 44 0.09 -8.71 9.42
N PRO A 45 1.31 -9.18 9.77
CA PRO A 45 2.56 -8.44 9.57
C PRO A 45 2.79 -8.03 8.12
N THR A 46 2.57 -8.96 7.19
CA THR A 46 2.78 -8.76 5.75
C THR A 46 1.91 -7.64 5.20
N ALA A 47 0.62 -7.61 5.58
CA ALA A 47 -0.31 -6.58 5.15
C ALA A 47 0.08 -5.19 5.66
N LEU A 48 0.43 -5.07 6.96
CA LEU A 48 0.82 -3.78 7.52
C LEU A 48 2.16 -3.30 6.94
N ALA A 49 3.14 -4.18 6.79
CA ALA A 49 4.45 -3.84 6.22
C ALA A 49 4.31 -3.34 4.78
N ALA A 50 3.53 -4.04 3.95
CA ALA A 50 3.26 -3.63 2.59
C ALA A 50 2.56 -2.26 2.53
N ALA A 51 1.56 -2.02 3.38
CA ALA A 51 0.86 -0.74 3.45
C ALA A 51 1.78 0.41 3.92
N ILE A 52 2.68 0.16 4.88
CA ILE A 52 3.71 1.12 5.31
C ILE A 52 4.67 1.43 4.16
N ALA A 53 5.12 0.41 3.42
CA ALA A 53 6.03 0.59 2.30
C ALA A 53 5.38 1.39 1.17
N ARG A 54 4.13 1.06 0.80
CA ARG A 54 3.33 1.82 -0.19
C ARG A 54 3.21 3.29 0.21
N THR A 55 3.04 3.59 1.49
CA THR A 55 2.81 4.96 1.98
C THR A 55 4.08 5.73 2.36
N ALA A 56 5.27 5.17 2.12
CA ALA A 56 6.53 5.73 2.62
C ALA A 56 7.02 6.99 1.87
N THR A 57 6.68 7.15 0.59
CA THR A 57 7.25 8.22 -0.25
C THR A 57 6.22 9.07 -0.97
N LEU A 58 6.60 10.33 -1.20
CA LEU A 58 5.88 11.26 -2.06
C LEU A 58 5.93 10.81 -3.53
N ARG A 59 5.01 11.35 -4.33
CA ARG A 59 4.85 11.03 -5.75
C ARG A 59 6.16 11.16 -6.54
N ASN A 60 6.90 12.25 -6.30
CA ASN A 60 8.10 12.62 -7.06
C ASN A 60 9.39 12.19 -6.33
N ALA A 61 9.29 11.30 -5.34
CA ALA A 61 10.49 10.78 -4.68
C ALA A 61 11.34 10.01 -5.70
N PRO A 62 12.69 10.17 -5.69
CA PRO A 62 13.57 9.39 -6.53
C PRO A 62 13.30 7.89 -6.34
N PRO A 63 13.15 7.10 -7.42
CA PRO A 63 12.86 5.67 -7.32
C PRO A 63 13.80 4.89 -6.38
N ALA A 64 15.09 5.25 -6.39
CA ALA A 64 16.09 4.65 -5.51
C ALA A 64 15.78 4.84 -4.00
N LEU A 65 15.16 5.95 -3.60
CA LEU A 65 14.85 6.23 -2.20
C LEU A 65 13.82 5.24 -1.64
N LEU A 66 12.71 5.03 -2.35
CA LEU A 66 11.67 4.10 -1.91
C LEU A 66 12.18 2.65 -1.90
N ALA A 67 13.02 2.27 -2.88
CA ALA A 67 13.65 0.96 -2.92
C ALA A 67 14.48 0.67 -1.65
N HIS A 68 15.15 1.66 -1.08
CA HIS A 68 15.89 1.51 0.18
C HIS A 68 14.99 1.62 1.44
N MET A 69 13.90 2.38 1.40
CA MET A 69 13.01 2.56 2.55
C MET A 69 12.06 1.38 2.80
N LYS A 70 11.79 0.56 1.78
CA LYS A 70 10.86 -0.57 1.90
C LYS A 70 11.41 -1.68 2.81
N ASP A 71 12.73 -1.89 2.79
CA ASP A 71 13.39 -3.03 3.47
C ASP A 71 13.25 -2.96 5.00
N SER A 72 13.06 -1.76 5.56
CA SER A 72 12.89 -1.60 7.01
C SER A 72 11.46 -1.84 7.50
N ALA A 73 10.44 -1.69 6.64
CA ALA A 73 9.04 -1.64 7.06
C ALA A 73 8.58 -2.94 7.75
N LEU A 74 8.96 -4.10 7.20
CA LEU A 74 8.57 -5.39 7.75
C LEU A 74 9.31 -5.70 9.06
N SER A 75 10.63 -5.52 9.06
CA SER A 75 11.47 -5.77 10.23
C SER A 75 11.02 -4.91 11.41
N GLU A 76 10.80 -3.62 11.20
CA GLU A 76 10.28 -2.70 12.22
C GLU A 76 8.91 -3.15 12.74
N ALA A 77 7.98 -3.50 11.85
CA ALA A 77 6.65 -3.95 12.25
C ALA A 77 6.69 -5.24 13.09
N GLN A 78 7.53 -6.22 12.71
CA GLN A 78 7.62 -7.50 13.40
C GLN A 78 8.26 -7.42 14.80
N ILE A 79 9.20 -6.50 15.01
CA ILE A 79 9.93 -6.40 16.29
C ILE A 79 9.31 -5.39 17.26
N LEU A 80 8.66 -4.33 16.73
CA LEU A 80 8.11 -3.23 17.53
C LEU A 80 6.64 -3.42 17.89
N LEU A 81 5.97 -4.43 17.33
CA LEU A 81 4.63 -4.86 17.72
C LEU A 81 4.71 -6.19 18.47
N ALA A 82 3.95 -6.31 19.55
CA ALA A 82 3.86 -7.55 20.30
C ALA A 82 3.04 -8.58 19.52
N ASP A 83 3.34 -9.87 19.68
CA ASP A 83 2.55 -10.93 19.07
C ASP A 83 1.16 -11.08 19.71
N GLY A 84 0.23 -11.70 19.00
CA GLY A 84 -1.13 -11.96 19.47
C GLY A 84 -2.22 -11.17 18.75
N PRO A 85 -3.50 -11.50 19.04
CA PRO A 85 -4.66 -11.05 18.25
C PRO A 85 -5.06 -9.59 18.49
N GLY A 86 -4.68 -9.03 19.64
CA GLY A 86 -4.84 -7.62 19.94
C GLY A 86 -3.72 -6.79 19.33
N PHE A 87 -4.01 -5.55 18.96
CA PHE A 87 -2.94 -4.60 18.67
C PHE A 87 -2.23 -4.19 19.96
N GLU A 88 -0.94 -4.45 20.04
CA GLU A 88 -0.10 -4.12 21.18
C GLU A 88 1.32 -3.80 20.72
N LEU A 89 1.96 -2.87 21.43
CA LEU A 89 3.32 -2.42 21.17
C LEU A 89 4.30 -3.32 21.94
N SER A 90 5.39 -3.72 21.32
CA SER A 90 6.47 -4.45 21.98
C SER A 90 7.15 -3.58 23.03
N ASP A 91 7.64 -4.20 24.11
CA ASP A 91 8.44 -3.52 25.14
C ASP A 91 9.70 -2.86 24.57
N LEU A 92 10.20 -3.37 23.44
CA LEU A 92 11.34 -2.80 22.73
C LEU A 92 11.12 -1.36 22.27
N LEU A 93 9.87 -0.95 22.07
CA LEU A 93 9.55 0.42 21.69
C LEU A 93 10.06 1.42 22.73
N SER A 94 10.11 1.05 24.02
CA SER A 94 10.61 1.92 25.10
C SER A 94 12.10 2.23 24.99
N ASN A 95 12.85 1.40 24.27
CA ASN A 95 14.29 1.58 24.04
C ASN A 95 14.60 2.52 22.88
N LEU A 96 13.59 2.92 22.10
CA LEU A 96 13.75 3.85 20.98
C LEU A 96 13.70 5.30 21.46
N ALA A 97 14.46 6.16 20.80
CA ALA A 97 14.37 7.60 20.99
C ALA A 97 12.98 8.15 20.62
N ASP A 98 12.59 9.28 21.20
CA ASP A 98 11.29 9.92 20.99
C ASP A 98 10.99 10.21 19.52
N SER A 99 12.01 10.60 18.74
CA SER A 99 11.93 10.80 17.29
C SER A 99 11.52 9.53 16.57
N GLU A 100 12.20 8.42 16.86
CA GLU A 100 11.97 7.11 16.23
C GLU A 100 10.59 6.55 16.59
N ARG A 101 10.17 6.68 17.85
CA ARG A 101 8.82 6.29 18.27
C ARG A 101 7.74 7.08 17.54
N THR A 102 7.97 8.39 17.36
CA THR A 102 7.05 9.27 16.64
C THR A 102 7.01 8.95 15.15
N HIS A 103 8.18 8.68 14.55
CA HIS A 103 8.31 8.28 13.16
C HIS A 103 7.60 6.95 12.90
N PHE A 104 7.88 5.92 13.69
CA PHE A 104 7.24 4.61 13.59
C PHE A 104 5.72 4.70 13.78
N ALA A 105 5.24 5.45 14.79
CA ALA A 105 3.82 5.69 14.96
C ALA A 105 3.18 6.31 13.72
N SER A 106 3.87 7.25 13.08
CA SER A 106 3.37 7.94 11.88
C SER A 106 3.31 7.01 10.67
N ARG A 107 4.35 6.17 10.46
CA ARG A 107 4.35 5.11 9.43
C ARG A 107 3.20 4.12 9.63
N VAL A 108 3.00 3.61 10.85
CA VAL A 108 1.89 2.71 11.17
C VAL A 108 0.54 3.40 10.93
N GLY A 109 0.39 4.67 11.32
CA GLY A 109 -0.83 5.43 11.05
C GLY A 109 -1.15 5.56 9.56
N ALA A 110 -0.14 5.78 8.71
CA ALA A 110 -0.28 5.81 7.26
C ALA A 110 -0.63 4.44 6.68
N GLY A 111 0.04 3.37 7.12
CA GLY A 111 -0.26 2.00 6.72
C GLY A 111 -1.67 1.55 7.11
N ILE A 112 -2.12 1.84 8.34
CA ILE A 112 -3.50 1.57 8.78
C ILE A 112 -4.52 2.35 7.95
N THR A 113 -4.21 3.59 7.58
CA THR A 113 -5.05 4.39 6.68
C THR A 113 -5.18 3.72 5.32
N ASP A 114 -4.07 3.26 4.71
CA ASP A 114 -4.10 2.57 3.42
C ASP A 114 -4.88 1.23 3.48
N LEU A 115 -4.66 0.42 4.51
CA LEU A 115 -5.43 -0.81 4.73
C LEU A 115 -6.93 -0.52 4.87
N TYR A 116 -7.30 0.49 5.66
CA TYR A 116 -8.69 0.87 5.87
C TYR A 116 -9.34 1.40 4.58
N MET A 117 -8.62 2.19 3.78
CA MET A 117 -9.12 2.70 2.50
C MET A 117 -9.31 1.57 1.47
N ASN A 118 -8.39 0.61 1.41
CA ASN A 118 -8.53 -0.60 0.58
C ASN A 118 -9.75 -1.43 1.00
N ALA A 119 -9.95 -1.57 2.32
CA ALA A 119 -11.13 -2.22 2.91
C ALA A 119 -12.46 -1.55 2.50
N LEU A 120 -12.48 -0.22 2.34
CA LEU A 120 -13.65 0.51 1.82
C LEU A 120 -13.85 0.36 0.30
N GLY A 121 -12.94 -0.33 -0.40
CA GLY A 121 -12.99 -0.56 -1.84
C GLY A 121 -12.17 0.44 -2.66
N TYR A 122 -11.42 1.34 -2.03
CA TYR A 122 -10.56 2.28 -2.73
C TYR A 122 -9.17 1.68 -2.96
N GLY A 123 -8.97 1.10 -4.15
CA GLY A 123 -7.76 0.33 -4.49
C GLY A 123 -6.62 1.13 -5.14
N TRP A 124 -6.94 2.27 -5.74
CA TRP A 124 -5.99 3.10 -6.48
C TRP A 124 -5.56 4.29 -5.64
N ARG A 125 -4.28 4.67 -5.68
CA ARG A 125 -3.74 5.67 -4.74
C ARG A 125 -2.64 6.54 -5.35
N ASP A 126 -2.62 7.81 -4.95
CA ASP A 126 -1.49 8.73 -5.11
C ASP A 126 -1.31 9.58 -3.83
N ASN A 127 -0.23 10.34 -3.74
CA ASN A 127 -0.03 11.36 -2.72
C ASN A 127 -0.86 12.62 -3.05
N ALA A 128 -1.43 13.23 -2.03
CA ALA A 128 -2.22 14.46 -2.18
C ALA A 128 -1.38 15.73 -2.31
N ALA A 129 -0.04 15.62 -2.37
CA ALA A 129 0.86 16.72 -2.65
C ALA A 129 0.57 17.44 -3.99
N CYS A 130 -0.12 16.78 -4.93
CA CYS A 130 -0.55 17.42 -6.18
C CYS A 130 -1.75 18.37 -6.04
N LEU A 131 -2.39 18.47 -4.87
CA LEU A 131 -3.53 19.36 -4.65
C LEU A 131 -3.16 20.81 -4.36
N SER A 132 -1.92 21.05 -3.94
CA SER A 132 -1.44 22.41 -3.70
C SER A 132 0.06 22.47 -3.91
N SER A 133 0.51 23.47 -4.67
CA SER A 133 1.93 23.84 -4.76
C SER A 133 2.40 24.69 -3.56
N SER A 134 1.48 25.10 -2.68
CA SER A 134 1.80 25.89 -1.49
C SER A 134 2.10 25.01 -0.27
N LEU A 135 2.83 25.56 0.70
CA LEU A 135 3.09 24.97 2.03
C LEU A 135 1.81 24.84 2.90
N GLU A 136 0.62 25.03 2.33
CA GLU A 136 -0.61 24.85 3.08
C GLU A 136 -0.79 23.39 3.47
N PRO A 137 -1.26 23.13 4.71
CA PRO A 137 -1.45 21.77 5.18
C PRO A 137 -2.55 21.10 4.35
N HIS A 138 -2.16 20.17 3.49
CA HIS A 138 -3.05 19.29 2.74
C HIS A 138 -3.10 17.90 3.39
N ALA A 139 -4.02 17.06 2.90
CA ALA A 139 -4.08 15.67 3.34
C ALA A 139 -2.92 14.84 2.78
N ASP A 140 -2.71 13.63 3.28
CA ASP A 140 -1.61 12.78 2.81
C ASP A 140 -1.87 12.12 1.45
N PHE A 141 -3.07 11.59 1.21
CA PHE A 141 -3.33 10.65 0.11
C PHE A 141 -4.61 10.95 -0.68
N LEU A 142 -4.58 10.57 -1.96
CA LEU A 142 -5.72 10.51 -2.86
C LEU A 142 -6.04 9.06 -3.20
N TYR A 143 -7.33 8.77 -3.34
CA TYR A 143 -7.84 7.43 -3.56
C TYR A 143 -8.91 7.40 -4.66
N HIS A 144 -8.92 6.33 -5.45
CA HIS A 144 -9.94 6.04 -6.46
C HIS A 144 -10.36 4.55 -6.41
N GLY A 145 -11.45 4.21 -7.11
CA GLY A 145 -12.02 2.87 -7.15
C GLY A 145 -13.26 2.70 -6.26
N GLY A 146 -13.88 1.53 -6.34
CA GLY A 146 -15.10 1.22 -5.58
C GLY A 146 -16.20 2.26 -5.80
N ALA A 147 -16.72 2.82 -4.71
CA ALA A 147 -17.78 3.83 -4.76
C ALA A 147 -17.40 5.14 -5.46
N ALA A 148 -16.10 5.41 -5.70
CA ALA A 148 -15.65 6.63 -6.37
C ALA A 148 -15.69 6.53 -7.91
N LEU A 149 -15.87 5.33 -8.47
CA LEU A 149 -15.92 5.08 -9.91
C LEU A 149 -16.98 5.98 -10.58
N GLY A 150 -16.56 6.72 -11.63
CA GLY A 150 -17.44 7.63 -12.38
C GLY A 150 -17.83 8.91 -11.64
N HIS A 151 -17.28 9.18 -10.45
CA HIS A 151 -17.64 10.36 -9.66
C HIS A 151 -16.48 11.32 -9.42
N GLY A 152 -15.26 10.82 -9.25
CA GLY A 152 -14.06 11.62 -8.93
C GLY A 152 -13.19 10.88 -7.92
N ILE A 153 -12.44 11.60 -7.08
CA ILE A 153 -11.47 11.00 -6.15
C ILE A 153 -11.77 11.33 -4.69
N VAL A 154 -11.22 10.50 -3.81
CA VAL A 154 -11.38 10.60 -2.36
C VAL A 154 -10.07 11.03 -1.73
N LEU A 155 -10.14 11.98 -0.79
CA LEU A 155 -9.01 12.47 -0.03
C LEU A 155 -8.88 11.73 1.30
N ALA A 156 -7.68 11.41 1.77
CA ALA A 156 -7.47 10.82 3.08
C ALA A 156 -6.26 11.42 3.80
N GLU A 157 -6.46 11.80 5.06
CA GLU A 157 -5.42 12.22 5.99
C GLU A 157 -5.17 11.11 7.01
N ALA A 158 -3.89 10.79 7.24
CA ALA A 158 -3.46 9.79 8.20
C ALA A 158 -2.90 10.42 9.47
N ARG A 159 -3.20 9.80 10.61
CA ARG A 159 -2.58 10.17 11.88
C ARG A 159 -2.27 8.95 12.72
N GLY A 160 -1.00 8.76 13.07
CA GLY A 160 -0.57 7.75 14.04
C GLY A 160 -0.04 8.36 15.35
N SER A 161 -0.26 7.68 16.48
CA SER A 161 0.25 8.13 17.79
C SER A 161 0.43 6.99 18.80
N PHE A 162 1.67 6.79 19.26
CA PHE A 162 2.02 5.87 20.36
C PHE A 162 2.41 6.56 21.67
N ALA A 163 1.88 7.77 21.90
CA ALA A 163 2.10 8.48 23.15
C ALA A 163 1.47 7.72 24.34
N ALA A 164 2.12 7.73 25.50
CA ALA A 164 1.58 7.14 26.74
C ALA A 164 0.16 7.64 27.09
N LYS A 165 -0.12 8.91 26.77
CA LYS A 165 -1.44 9.56 26.92
C LYS A 165 -2.38 9.39 25.72
N ALA A 166 -2.13 8.45 24.81
CA ALA A 166 -3.07 8.13 23.73
C ALA A 166 -4.38 7.60 24.34
N SER A 167 -5.50 8.10 23.84
CA SER A 167 -6.83 7.69 24.28
C SER A 167 -7.81 7.83 23.13
N ASP A 168 -8.96 7.16 23.22
CA ASP A 168 -10.02 7.26 22.22
C ASP A 168 -10.44 8.71 21.98
N ALA A 169 -10.69 9.47 23.05
CA ALA A 169 -11.07 10.87 22.99
C ALA A 169 -9.99 11.74 22.30
N LYS A 170 -8.71 11.46 22.55
CA LYS A 170 -7.61 12.16 21.89
C LYS A 170 -7.54 11.81 20.41
N MET A 171 -7.68 10.55 20.03
CA MET A 171 -7.71 10.15 18.62
C MET A 171 -8.94 10.73 17.90
N ALA A 172 -10.08 10.84 18.58
CA ALA A 172 -11.27 11.51 18.05
C ALA A 172 -11.01 13.00 17.75
N ALA A 173 -10.39 13.70 18.70
CA ALA A 173 -10.04 15.11 18.56
C ALA A 173 -9.01 15.32 17.44
N GLU A 174 -8.01 14.44 17.34
CA GLU A 174 -7.01 14.46 16.27
C GLU A 174 -7.66 14.25 14.90
N ALA A 175 -8.46 13.18 14.73
CA ALA A 175 -9.18 12.91 13.47
C ALA A 175 -10.01 14.11 13.03
N GLN A 176 -10.74 14.73 13.96
CA GLN A 176 -11.54 15.93 13.67
C GLN A 176 -10.68 17.14 13.30
N ARG A 177 -9.66 17.46 14.09
CA ARG A 177 -8.80 18.62 13.87
C ARG A 177 -8.13 18.53 12.50
N LYS A 178 -7.59 17.36 12.20
CA LYS A 178 -6.96 17.02 10.93
C LYS A 178 -7.93 17.12 9.76
N TYR A 179 -9.14 16.57 9.88
CA TYR A 179 -10.18 16.72 8.86
C TYR A 179 -10.48 18.19 8.55
N LEU A 180 -10.73 19.01 9.58
CA LEU A 180 -11.14 20.39 9.40
C LEU A 180 -10.05 21.27 8.77
N ARG A 181 -8.77 20.92 8.99
CA ARG A 181 -7.61 21.68 8.53
C ARG A 181 -7.08 21.21 7.18
N GLN A 182 -7.04 19.90 6.93
CA GLN A 182 -6.31 19.31 5.79
C GLN A 182 -7.21 18.62 4.77
N VAL A 183 -8.46 18.30 5.11
CA VAL A 183 -9.37 17.57 4.23
C VAL A 183 -10.50 18.47 3.74
N ARG A 184 -11.24 19.07 4.68
CA ARG A 184 -12.41 19.91 4.38
C ARG A 184 -12.12 21.04 3.38
N PRO A 185 -10.99 21.75 3.43
CA PRO A 185 -10.72 22.85 2.48
C PRO A 185 -10.60 22.39 1.03
N TYR A 186 -10.22 21.14 0.80
CA TYR A 186 -9.95 20.61 -0.54
C TYR A 186 -11.11 19.81 -1.13
N ILE A 187 -12.25 19.69 -0.42
CA ILE A 187 -13.45 19.11 -1.03
C ILE A 187 -13.91 20.01 -2.18
N GLY A 188 -13.97 19.45 -3.38
CA GLY A 188 -14.26 20.14 -4.63
C GLY A 188 -13.04 20.66 -5.38
N ALA A 189 -11.82 20.54 -4.82
CA ALA A 189 -10.60 20.89 -5.51
C ALA A 189 -10.36 19.97 -6.72
N ALA A 190 -9.80 20.52 -7.79
CA ALA A 190 -9.33 19.73 -8.92
C ALA A 190 -7.96 19.12 -8.61
N SER A 191 -7.69 17.96 -9.20
CA SER A 191 -6.39 17.31 -9.20
C SER A 191 -6.13 16.71 -10.58
N PRO A 192 -4.89 16.27 -10.88
CA PRO A 192 -4.59 15.51 -12.10
C PRO A 192 -5.42 14.23 -12.28
N HIS A 193 -6.07 13.75 -11.21
CA HIS A 193 -6.82 12.49 -11.19
C HIS A 193 -8.33 12.69 -11.19
N GLY A 194 -8.80 13.94 -11.22
CA GLY A 194 -10.21 14.31 -11.10
C GLY A 194 -10.50 15.16 -9.87
N GLN A 195 -11.77 15.51 -9.69
CA GLN A 195 -12.23 16.37 -8.61
C GLN A 195 -12.33 15.62 -7.28
N VAL A 196 -11.92 16.24 -6.19
CA VAL A 196 -12.07 15.68 -4.83
C VAL A 196 -13.54 15.72 -4.42
N ILE A 197 -14.17 14.56 -4.32
CA ILE A 197 -15.60 14.46 -4.02
C ILE A 197 -15.86 14.21 -2.54
N HIS A 198 -14.98 13.48 -1.86
CA HIS A 198 -15.19 13.06 -0.47
C HIS A 198 -13.86 13.02 0.26
N GLY A 199 -13.89 13.07 1.58
CA GLY A 199 -12.68 13.05 2.38
C GLY A 199 -12.81 12.29 3.69
N TYR A 200 -11.71 11.65 4.08
CA TYR A 200 -11.52 10.95 5.34
C TYR A 200 -10.32 11.52 6.10
N SER A 201 -10.37 11.46 7.43
CA SER A 201 -9.26 11.68 8.33
C SER A 201 -9.28 10.56 9.34
N ILE A 202 -8.25 9.71 9.30
CA ILE A 202 -8.16 8.47 10.06
C ILE A 202 -7.06 8.63 11.11
N ALA A 203 -7.45 8.55 12.38
CA ALA A 203 -6.54 8.61 13.50
C ALA A 203 -6.44 7.25 14.18
N PHE A 204 -5.22 6.72 14.21
CA PHE A 204 -4.83 5.48 14.85
C PHE A 204 -3.92 5.77 16.05
N GLY A 205 -4.17 5.12 17.17
CA GLY A 205 -3.27 5.21 18.32
C GLY A 205 -3.29 3.98 19.20
N ALA A 206 -2.17 3.73 19.87
CA ALA A 206 -2.01 2.67 20.85
C ALA A 206 -1.19 3.19 22.03
N ARG A 207 -1.28 2.54 23.19
CA ARG A 207 -0.53 2.92 24.38
C ARG A 207 0.61 1.93 24.62
N PRO A 208 1.84 2.38 24.89
CA PRO A 208 2.91 1.48 25.31
C PRO A 208 2.53 0.73 26.59
N GLY A 209 2.81 -0.58 26.63
CA GLY A 209 2.53 -1.45 27.78
C GLY A 209 1.05 -1.74 28.04
N ILE A 210 0.14 -1.41 27.10
CA ILE A 210 -1.29 -1.68 27.24
C ILE A 210 -1.85 -2.25 25.94
N ALA A 211 -2.48 -3.42 26.05
CA ALA A 211 -3.17 -4.06 24.95
C ALA A 211 -4.34 -3.20 24.42
N GLY A 212 -4.48 -3.18 23.09
CA GLY A 212 -5.54 -2.51 22.37
C GLY A 212 -5.10 -1.22 21.65
N ALA A 213 -5.88 -0.85 20.64
CA ALA A 213 -5.71 0.36 19.87
C ALA A 213 -7.02 1.12 19.71
N PHE A 214 -6.91 2.38 19.32
CA PHE A 214 -8.02 3.28 19.03
C PHE A 214 -7.97 3.62 17.53
N LEU A 215 -9.10 3.46 16.84
CA LEU A 215 -9.24 3.83 15.43
C LEU A 215 -10.45 4.75 15.30
N ARG A 216 -10.19 6.03 15.03
CA ARG A 216 -11.21 7.08 14.93
C ARG A 216 -11.21 7.70 13.54
N LEU A 217 -12.42 7.96 13.03
CA LEU A 217 -12.60 8.47 11.68
C LEU A 217 -13.41 9.77 11.69
N SER A 218 -12.95 10.76 10.93
CA SER A 218 -13.75 11.93 10.55
C SER A 218 -13.94 11.96 9.05
N GLN A 219 -15.15 12.20 8.57
CA GLN A 219 -15.45 12.19 7.14
C GLN A 219 -16.42 13.28 6.69
N THR A 220 -16.47 13.52 5.39
CA THR A 220 -17.47 14.39 4.78
C THR A 220 -18.88 13.84 4.96
N LEU A 221 -19.82 14.70 5.34
CA LEU A 221 -21.23 14.34 5.42
C LEU A 221 -21.80 14.28 4.00
N ARG A 222 -22.31 13.10 3.62
CA ARG A 222 -23.13 12.90 2.42
C ARG A 222 -24.59 12.71 2.82
N PRO A 223 -25.56 13.18 2.00
CA PRO A 223 -26.96 12.85 2.19
C PRO A 223 -27.16 11.33 2.24
N LYS A 224 -28.11 10.87 3.03
CA LYS A 224 -28.53 9.47 2.96
C LYS A 224 -29.11 9.22 1.56
N ALA A 225 -28.70 8.14 0.91
CA ALA A 225 -29.29 7.71 -0.35
C ALA A 225 -30.82 7.57 -0.17
N LYS A 226 -31.60 8.12 -1.09
CA LYS A 226 -33.02 7.75 -1.19
C LYS A 226 -33.06 6.26 -1.58
N PRO A 227 -33.90 5.42 -0.95
CA PRO A 227 -33.94 3.97 -1.17
C PRO A 227 -34.44 3.55 -2.56
N THR A 228 -34.58 4.48 -3.52
CA THR A 228 -35.23 4.25 -4.81
C THR A 228 -34.29 3.79 -5.92
N LYS A 229 -32.97 3.78 -5.71
CA LYS A 229 -32.02 3.15 -6.64
C LYS A 229 -31.30 2.00 -5.92
N PRO A 230 -31.28 0.79 -6.50
CA PRO A 230 -30.43 -0.27 -5.98
C PRO A 230 -28.98 0.24 -5.97
N PRO A 231 -28.18 -0.11 -4.93
CA PRO A 231 -26.76 0.18 -4.96
C PRO A 231 -26.18 -0.34 -6.27
N VAL A 232 -25.31 0.45 -6.92
CA VAL A 232 -24.54 -0.05 -8.06
C VAL A 232 -23.83 -1.32 -7.57
N PRO A 233 -24.05 -2.48 -8.22
CA PRO A 233 -23.42 -3.71 -7.79
C PRO A 233 -21.92 -3.48 -7.68
N ALA A 234 -21.31 -3.99 -6.62
CA ALA A 234 -19.85 -4.04 -6.55
C ALA A 234 -19.36 -4.72 -7.86
N PRO A 235 -18.38 -4.13 -8.56
CA PRO A 235 -17.89 -4.73 -9.80
C PRO A 235 -17.46 -6.16 -9.51
N ALA A 236 -17.79 -7.08 -10.43
CA ALA A 236 -17.43 -8.48 -10.29
C ALA A 236 -15.91 -8.64 -10.13
N PRO A 237 -15.43 -9.60 -9.33
CA PRO A 237 -14.01 -9.88 -9.20
C PRO A 237 -13.36 -10.06 -10.57
N GLY A 238 -12.28 -9.32 -10.84
CA GLY A 238 -11.57 -9.40 -12.12
C GLY A 238 -12.21 -8.62 -13.29
N ALA A 239 -13.24 -7.81 -13.05
CA ALA A 239 -13.72 -6.82 -14.00
C ALA A 239 -12.71 -5.69 -14.18
N SER A 240 -12.51 -5.25 -15.43
CA SER A 240 -11.79 -4.01 -15.71
C SER A 240 -12.66 -2.83 -15.34
N ASN A 241 -12.07 -1.85 -14.67
CA ASN A 241 -12.73 -0.59 -14.36
C ASN A 241 -11.95 0.57 -14.98
N PRO A 242 -12.63 1.65 -15.39
CA PRO A 242 -11.96 2.87 -15.82
C PRO A 242 -11.27 3.53 -14.63
N VAL A 243 -9.96 3.72 -14.75
CA VAL A 243 -9.11 4.40 -13.75
C VAL A 243 -8.49 5.63 -14.41
N PRO A 244 -8.49 6.81 -13.77
CA PRO A 244 -7.74 7.95 -14.29
C PRO A 244 -6.29 7.55 -14.60
N ALA A 245 -5.82 7.77 -15.82
CA ALA A 245 -4.52 7.28 -16.26
C ALA A 245 -3.38 7.80 -15.39
N ALA A 246 -3.48 9.07 -14.95
CA ALA A 246 -2.53 9.67 -14.02
C ALA A 246 -2.49 8.95 -12.65
N MET A 247 -3.64 8.46 -12.16
CA MET A 247 -3.72 7.73 -10.89
C MET A 247 -3.15 6.31 -11.03
N ALA A 248 -3.44 5.66 -12.16
CA ALA A 248 -2.86 4.36 -12.49
C ALA A 248 -1.33 4.45 -12.58
N LEU A 249 -0.79 5.43 -13.33
CA LEU A 249 0.64 5.68 -13.42
C LEU A 249 1.26 5.90 -12.02
N ALA A 250 0.68 6.76 -11.19
CA ALA A 250 1.20 7.00 -9.83
C ALA A 250 1.16 5.74 -8.94
N THR A 251 0.07 4.96 -9.00
CA THR A 251 -0.07 3.72 -8.23
C THR A 251 0.99 2.69 -8.66
N TYR A 252 1.11 2.44 -9.96
CA TYR A 252 2.04 1.45 -10.50
C TYR A 252 3.50 1.91 -10.42
N ARG A 253 3.78 3.22 -10.48
CA ARG A 253 5.13 3.76 -10.20
C ARG A 253 5.62 3.25 -8.85
N SER A 254 4.83 3.45 -7.79
CA SER A 254 5.19 2.98 -6.45
C SER A 254 5.31 1.44 -6.38
N SER A 255 4.41 0.72 -7.06
CA SER A 255 4.40 -0.74 -7.10
C SER A 255 5.66 -1.32 -7.75
N PHE A 256 6.06 -0.82 -8.91
CA PHE A 256 7.26 -1.28 -9.62
C PHE A 256 8.56 -0.89 -8.91
N ILE A 257 8.58 0.23 -8.17
CA ILE A 257 9.72 0.54 -7.30
C ILE A 257 9.80 -0.46 -6.13
N LEU A 258 8.67 -0.79 -5.50
CA LEU A 258 8.63 -1.79 -4.44
C LEU A 258 9.06 -3.18 -4.94
N MET A 259 8.83 -3.50 -6.21
CA MET A 259 9.30 -4.71 -6.88
C MET A 259 10.75 -4.65 -7.39
N ASP A 260 11.50 -3.57 -7.13
CA ASP A 260 12.86 -3.33 -7.65
C ASP A 260 12.99 -3.18 -9.18
N THR A 261 11.87 -3.01 -9.89
CA THR A 261 11.84 -2.72 -11.33
C THR A 261 11.94 -1.21 -11.61
N LEU A 262 13.09 -0.61 -11.28
CA LEU A 262 13.34 0.82 -11.50
C LEU A 262 13.22 1.26 -12.97
N PRO A 263 13.63 0.47 -13.99
CA PRO A 263 13.47 0.89 -15.39
C PRO A 263 12.00 1.16 -15.77
N VAL A 264 11.06 0.33 -15.30
CA VAL A 264 9.62 0.55 -15.54
C VAL A 264 9.15 1.86 -14.91
N ALA A 265 9.60 2.16 -13.70
CA ALA A 265 9.29 3.43 -13.03
C ALA A 265 9.88 4.63 -13.79
N GLY A 266 11.08 4.50 -14.37
CA GLY A 266 11.67 5.54 -15.23
C GLY A 266 10.81 5.87 -16.46
N TRP A 267 10.24 4.86 -17.11
CA TRP A 267 9.29 5.07 -18.21
C TRP A 267 7.99 5.75 -17.78
N ILE A 268 7.47 5.41 -16.59
CA ILE A 268 6.30 6.07 -16.00
C ILE A 268 6.59 7.54 -15.69
N ASP A 269 7.80 7.84 -15.21
CA ASP A 269 8.26 9.18 -14.85
C ASP A 269 8.37 10.08 -16.08
N TRP A 270 8.91 9.55 -17.17
CA TRP A 270 8.92 10.23 -18.47
C TRP A 270 7.51 10.52 -19.00
N LEU A 271 6.61 9.54 -18.96
CA LEU A 271 5.20 9.75 -19.37
C LEU A 271 4.44 10.73 -18.48
N SER A 272 4.85 10.86 -17.22
CA SER A 272 4.29 11.83 -16.28
C SER A 272 4.82 13.25 -16.50
N GLY A 273 5.89 13.40 -17.29
CA GLY A 273 6.57 14.68 -17.54
C GLY A 273 7.52 15.10 -16.41
N ASP A 274 7.83 14.18 -15.49
CA ASP A 274 8.67 14.46 -14.31
C ASP A 274 10.17 14.29 -14.62
N HIS A 275 10.51 13.50 -15.65
CA HIS A 275 11.89 13.16 -16.01
C HIS A 275 12.09 13.08 -17.53
N ASP A 276 13.36 13.14 -17.95
CA ASP A 276 13.77 12.95 -19.34
C ASP A 276 13.50 11.51 -19.81
N LEU A 277 13.52 11.33 -21.14
CA LEU A 277 13.41 10.00 -21.76
C LEU A 277 14.49 9.07 -21.18
N PRO A 278 14.14 7.86 -20.70
CA PRO A 278 15.14 6.91 -20.22
C PRO A 278 16.17 6.58 -21.31
N GLU A 279 17.46 6.65 -20.96
CA GLU A 279 18.56 6.26 -21.86
C GLU A 279 18.55 4.74 -22.11
N ASP A 280 18.10 3.98 -21.13
CA ASP A 280 18.04 2.53 -21.15
C ASP A 280 16.66 2.04 -21.60
N ALA A 281 16.63 1.35 -22.73
CA ALA A 281 15.46 0.67 -23.28
C ALA A 281 15.59 -0.85 -23.22
N GLU A 282 16.51 -1.38 -22.39
CA GLU A 282 16.68 -2.81 -22.22
C GLU A 282 15.40 -3.48 -21.73
N PRO A 283 15.13 -4.72 -22.18
CA PRO A 283 13.97 -5.46 -21.71
C PRO A 283 14.05 -5.78 -20.22
N VAL A 284 12.97 -5.53 -19.49
CA VAL A 284 12.84 -5.87 -18.06
C VAL A 284 12.32 -7.28 -17.93
N THR A 285 13.03 -8.11 -17.17
CA THR A 285 12.71 -9.54 -17.02
C THR A 285 11.99 -9.82 -15.70
N PHE A 286 10.90 -10.58 -15.77
CA PHE A 286 10.10 -11.01 -14.64
C PHE A 286 10.07 -12.54 -14.56
N PHE A 287 10.19 -13.07 -13.35
CA PHE A 287 9.86 -14.46 -13.09
C PHE A 287 8.37 -14.62 -12.85
N ARG A 288 7.81 -15.67 -13.47
CA ARG A 288 6.44 -16.10 -13.28
C ARG A 288 6.42 -17.31 -12.35
N PHE A 289 5.51 -17.29 -11.38
CA PHE A 289 5.28 -18.40 -10.46
C PHE A 289 3.84 -18.38 -9.94
N ASP A 290 3.39 -19.54 -9.49
CA ASP A 290 2.07 -19.69 -8.87
C ASP A 290 2.22 -19.65 -7.34
N TYR A 291 1.33 -18.91 -6.67
CA TYR A 291 1.30 -18.77 -5.22
C TYR A 291 -0.14 -18.64 -4.74
N ALA A 292 -0.56 -19.45 -3.76
CA ALA A 292 -1.94 -19.48 -3.26
C ALA A 292 -3.02 -19.54 -4.37
N GLY A 293 -2.78 -20.35 -5.41
CA GLY A 293 -3.69 -20.54 -6.54
C GLY A 293 -3.79 -19.35 -7.52
N ARG A 294 -2.86 -18.38 -7.44
CA ARG A 294 -2.79 -17.21 -8.32
C ARG A 294 -1.42 -17.14 -9.00
N SER A 295 -1.36 -16.55 -10.19
CA SER A 295 -0.11 -16.32 -10.91
C SER A 295 0.46 -14.95 -10.55
N PHE A 296 1.76 -14.88 -10.30
CA PHE A 296 2.47 -13.65 -9.97
C PHE A 296 3.68 -13.43 -10.87
N LEU A 297 4.02 -12.16 -11.05
CA LEU A 297 5.25 -11.67 -11.64
C LEU A 297 6.08 -11.00 -10.55
N ALA A 298 7.35 -11.39 -10.45
CA ALA A 298 8.33 -10.69 -9.62
C ALA A 298 9.55 -10.30 -10.46
N SER A 299 10.20 -9.19 -10.10
CA SER A 299 11.44 -8.78 -10.77
C SER A 299 12.51 -9.84 -10.57
N ILE A 300 13.30 -10.09 -11.62
CA ILE A 300 14.54 -10.86 -11.48
C ILE A 300 15.48 -10.21 -10.46
N ASP A 301 15.48 -8.87 -10.40
CA ASP A 301 16.32 -8.10 -9.48
C ASP A 301 15.85 -8.23 -8.02
N ALA A 302 14.58 -8.55 -7.78
CA ALA A 302 14.06 -8.81 -6.44
C ALA A 302 14.48 -10.19 -5.91
N LEU A 303 14.77 -11.14 -6.80
CA LEU A 303 15.33 -12.47 -6.49
C LEU A 303 16.87 -12.49 -6.50
N ALA A 304 17.50 -11.39 -6.82
CA ALA A 304 18.88 -11.15 -6.45
C ALA A 304 18.85 -10.42 -5.09
N PRO A 305 19.03 -11.10 -3.94
CA PRO A 305 19.22 -10.43 -2.64
C PRO A 305 20.47 -9.52 -2.57
N TYR A 306 21.03 -9.15 -3.72
CA TYR A 306 22.36 -8.64 -3.90
C TYR A 306 22.36 -7.65 -5.08
N ARG A 307 21.95 -6.41 -4.80
CA ARG A 307 22.76 -5.27 -5.28
C ARG A 307 24.12 -5.38 -4.56
N SER A 308 24.93 -6.33 -5.04
CA SER A 308 26.26 -6.75 -4.58
C SER A 308 26.63 -6.49 -3.11
N PRO A 309 26.53 -7.53 -2.26
CA PRO A 309 27.69 -7.93 -1.45
C PRO A 309 28.45 -9.14 -2.00
N TYR A 310 28.10 -9.66 -3.18
CA TYR A 310 28.85 -10.76 -3.80
C TYR A 310 30.27 -10.38 -4.23
N LEU A 311 30.58 -9.11 -4.42
CA LEU A 311 31.98 -8.69 -4.60
C LEU A 311 32.84 -8.88 -3.34
N TRP A 312 32.25 -9.07 -2.14
CA TRP A 312 32.97 -9.28 -0.88
C TRP A 312 32.86 -10.72 -0.36
N LEU A 313 31.96 -11.53 -0.91
CA LEU A 313 31.79 -12.94 -0.51
C LEU A 313 32.95 -13.82 -0.97
N ASP A 314 33.60 -13.49 -2.08
CA ASP A 314 34.84 -14.17 -2.50
C ASP A 314 35.94 -14.02 -1.43
N GLU A 315 36.11 -12.82 -0.85
CA GLU A 315 37.06 -12.58 0.25
C GLU A 315 36.64 -13.25 1.58
N LEU A 316 35.33 -13.43 1.79
CA LEU A 316 34.76 -14.09 2.96
C LEU A 316 34.90 -15.62 2.87
N HIS A 317 34.85 -16.19 1.66
CA HIS A 317 35.08 -17.63 1.42
C HIS A 317 36.47 -18.09 1.86
N ASP A 318 37.45 -17.18 1.84
CA ASP A 318 38.83 -17.43 2.29
C ASP A 318 38.99 -17.31 3.83
N HIS A 319 38.01 -16.77 4.55
CA HIS A 319 38.10 -16.58 5.99
C HIS A 319 37.78 -17.90 6.75
N PRO A 320 38.71 -18.50 7.53
CA PRO A 320 38.60 -19.88 8.04
C PRO A 320 37.39 -20.20 8.93
N PHE A 321 36.65 -19.18 9.38
CA PHE A 321 35.45 -19.33 10.21
C PHE A 321 34.16 -18.80 9.57
N TRP A 322 34.15 -18.46 8.29
CA TRP A 322 32.96 -17.91 7.63
C TRP A 322 31.78 -18.89 7.68
N ARG A 323 32.02 -20.18 7.39
CA ARG A 323 31.00 -21.24 7.49
C ARG A 323 30.44 -21.34 8.90
N HIS A 324 31.28 -21.40 9.91
CA HIS A 324 30.82 -21.49 11.31
C HIS A 324 30.01 -20.27 11.75
N ARG A 325 30.38 -19.06 11.30
CA ARG A 325 29.61 -17.83 11.58
C ARG A 325 28.31 -17.76 10.79
N TRP A 326 28.31 -18.23 9.55
CA TRP A 326 27.13 -18.32 8.69
C TRP A 326 26.14 -19.36 9.21
N GLU A 327 26.61 -20.57 9.51
CA GLU A 327 25.84 -21.67 10.10
C GLU A 327 25.30 -21.30 11.48
N ARG A 328 26.06 -20.61 12.34
CA ARG A 328 25.52 -20.09 13.61
C ARG A 328 24.46 -19.01 13.41
N ARG A 329 24.62 -18.14 12.42
CA ARG A 329 23.67 -17.05 12.14
C ARG A 329 22.36 -17.57 11.54
N TRP A 330 22.42 -18.68 10.82
CA TRP A 330 21.27 -19.34 10.17
C TRP A 330 20.96 -20.72 10.75
N ALA A 331 21.42 -21.02 11.97
CA ALA A 331 21.18 -22.31 12.65
C ALA A 331 19.68 -22.59 12.85
N SER A 332 18.87 -21.54 12.84
CA SER A 332 17.41 -21.56 12.88
C SER A 332 16.73 -21.63 11.50
N GLY A 333 17.50 -21.82 10.42
CA GLY A 333 17.05 -21.73 9.03
C GLY A 333 17.32 -20.36 8.39
N PRO A 334 17.29 -20.25 7.04
CA PRO A 334 17.30 -18.96 6.36
C PRO A 334 16.08 -18.14 6.78
N PRO A 335 16.16 -16.80 6.78
CA PRO A 335 15.00 -15.97 7.09
C PRO A 335 13.95 -16.16 5.99
N PRO A 336 12.65 -15.93 6.28
CA PRO A 336 11.65 -15.97 5.23
C PRO A 336 12.01 -14.93 4.17
N LEU A 337 12.03 -15.34 2.90
CA LEU A 337 12.19 -14.41 1.80
C LEU A 337 10.88 -13.63 1.67
N TYR A 338 10.94 -12.30 1.80
CA TYR A 338 9.80 -11.45 1.54
C TYR A 338 10.02 -10.73 0.23
N MET A 339 9.03 -10.80 -0.65
CA MET A 339 9.16 -10.28 -2.00
C MET A 339 7.90 -9.54 -2.40
N PHE A 340 8.08 -8.33 -2.92
CA PHE A 340 7.01 -7.66 -3.64
C PHE A 340 6.86 -8.30 -5.02
N ALA A 341 5.63 -8.66 -5.34
CA ALA A 341 5.24 -9.21 -6.62
C ALA A 341 3.95 -8.53 -7.09
N ILE A 342 3.62 -8.67 -8.36
CA ILE A 342 2.35 -8.22 -8.89
C ILE A 342 1.58 -9.40 -9.47
N GLU A 343 0.27 -9.45 -9.24
CA GLU A 343 -0.58 -10.44 -9.86
C GLU A 343 -0.48 -10.33 -11.39
N GLU A 344 -0.30 -11.45 -12.08
CA GLU A 344 0.11 -11.49 -13.50
C GLU A 344 -0.89 -10.78 -14.40
N LYS A 345 -2.20 -10.94 -14.17
CA LYS A 345 -3.24 -10.29 -14.98
C LYS A 345 -3.20 -8.77 -14.83
N ALA A 346 -3.04 -8.26 -13.60
CA ALA A 346 -2.89 -6.83 -13.35
C ALA A 346 -1.60 -6.25 -13.92
N GLY A 347 -0.47 -6.92 -13.69
CA GLY A 347 0.83 -6.51 -14.23
C GLY A 347 0.83 -6.48 -15.76
N THR A 348 0.30 -7.52 -16.41
CA THR A 348 0.19 -7.60 -17.87
C THR A 348 -0.67 -6.48 -18.43
N ALA A 349 -1.88 -6.29 -17.90
CA ALA A 349 -2.81 -5.27 -18.39
C ALA A 349 -2.20 -3.86 -18.30
N PHE A 350 -1.50 -3.55 -17.21
CA PHE A 350 -0.85 -2.25 -17.08
C PHE A 350 0.39 -2.12 -17.97
N LEU A 351 1.26 -3.13 -18.07
CA LEU A 351 2.46 -3.09 -18.90
C LEU A 351 2.12 -2.95 -20.39
N ASP A 352 1.05 -3.60 -20.85
CA ASP A 352 0.56 -3.45 -22.22
C ASP A 352 0.01 -2.03 -22.46
N ALA A 353 -0.77 -1.49 -21.51
CA ALA A 353 -1.23 -0.11 -21.57
C ALA A 353 -0.06 0.90 -21.55
N LEU A 354 0.98 0.61 -20.76
CA LEU A 354 2.19 1.41 -20.66
C LEU A 354 2.95 1.43 -21.98
N THR A 355 3.19 0.27 -22.59
CA THR A 355 3.78 0.17 -23.94
C THR A 355 2.97 0.95 -24.97
N GLY A 356 1.64 0.85 -24.91
CA GLY A 356 0.75 1.67 -25.74
C GLY A 356 1.03 3.16 -25.58
N MET A 357 0.99 3.67 -24.35
CA MET A 357 1.26 5.09 -24.05
C MET A 357 2.67 5.52 -24.48
N ILE A 358 3.69 4.66 -24.34
CA ILE A 358 5.06 4.95 -24.77
C ILE A 358 5.14 5.14 -26.28
N ARG A 359 4.45 4.30 -27.06
CA ARG A 359 4.45 4.38 -28.54
C ARG A 359 3.84 5.67 -29.07
N PHE A 360 2.77 6.17 -28.45
CA PHE A 360 2.11 7.42 -28.84
C PHE A 360 2.73 8.66 -28.19
N GLY A 361 3.47 8.47 -27.09
CA GLY A 361 4.17 9.51 -26.34
C GLY A 361 3.27 10.28 -25.36
N PRO A 362 3.87 11.17 -24.54
CA PRO A 362 3.16 11.83 -23.43
C PRO A 362 1.98 12.72 -23.83
N ARG A 363 1.95 13.19 -25.09
CA ARG A 363 0.92 14.11 -25.60
C ARG A 363 -0.41 13.43 -25.95
N GLU A 364 -0.39 12.13 -26.22
CA GLU A 364 -1.56 11.36 -26.65
C GLU A 364 -2.04 10.39 -25.55
N ARG A 365 -1.72 10.70 -24.28
CA ARG A 365 -2.11 9.86 -23.16
C ARG A 365 -3.63 9.85 -22.98
N PRO A 366 -4.26 8.67 -22.87
CA PRO A 366 -5.70 8.59 -22.58
C PRO A 366 -6.02 9.17 -21.20
N GLU A 367 -7.25 9.67 -21.03
CA GLU A 367 -7.71 10.17 -19.72
C GLU A 367 -7.90 9.03 -18.71
N THR A 368 -8.31 7.86 -19.19
CA THR A 368 -8.58 6.67 -18.36
C THR A 368 -7.97 5.41 -18.96
N LEU A 369 -7.66 4.44 -18.10
CA LEU A 369 -7.20 3.10 -18.44
C LEU A 369 -8.19 2.06 -17.91
N GLU A 370 -8.48 1.05 -18.72
CA GLU A 370 -9.29 -0.10 -18.32
C GLU A 370 -8.39 -1.14 -17.65
N LEU A 371 -8.39 -1.15 -16.31
CA LEU A 371 -7.49 -2.01 -15.53
C LEU A 371 -8.27 -2.96 -14.61
N PRO A 372 -7.81 -4.22 -14.45
CA PRO A 372 -8.48 -5.18 -13.60
C PRO A 372 -8.44 -4.73 -12.13
N VAL A 373 -9.52 -5.02 -11.41
CA VAL A 373 -9.56 -4.87 -9.95
C VAL A 373 -9.53 -6.24 -9.29
N ASN A 374 -8.51 -6.43 -8.46
CA ASN A 374 -8.28 -7.68 -7.74
C ASN A 374 -9.06 -7.77 -6.43
N ASP A 375 -9.27 -9.01 -5.99
CA ASP A 375 -9.72 -9.31 -4.63
C ASP A 375 -8.60 -9.01 -3.63
N LEU A 376 -8.99 -8.56 -2.44
CA LEU A 376 -8.07 -8.44 -1.32
C LEU A 376 -7.80 -9.81 -0.71
N ALA A 377 -6.53 -10.04 -0.33
CA ALA A 377 -6.13 -11.21 0.44
C ALA A 377 -5.12 -10.83 1.53
N GLY A 378 -5.08 -11.58 2.63
CA GLY A 378 -4.19 -11.33 3.77
C GLY A 378 -4.66 -10.26 4.75
N PHE A 379 -5.76 -9.57 4.45
CA PHE A 379 -6.43 -8.63 5.36
C PHE A 379 -7.90 -8.46 4.98
N ALA A 380 -8.73 -8.05 5.94
CA ALA A 380 -10.17 -7.94 5.77
C ALA A 380 -10.79 -6.79 6.57
N ALA A 381 -12.00 -6.39 6.16
CA ALA A 381 -12.84 -5.45 6.87
C ALA A 381 -14.21 -6.05 7.21
N GLY A 382 -14.65 -5.86 8.45
CA GLY A 382 -15.89 -6.47 8.98
C GLY A 382 -15.68 -7.83 9.61
N GLY A 383 -16.76 -8.42 10.16
CA GLY A 383 -16.77 -9.76 10.76
C GLY A 383 -16.84 -10.89 9.73
N ALA A 384 -16.66 -10.58 8.44
CA ALA A 384 -16.43 -11.58 7.42
C ALA A 384 -14.99 -12.09 7.61
N GLU A 385 -14.82 -13.40 7.77
CA GLU A 385 -13.49 -13.98 7.73
C GLU A 385 -12.77 -13.54 6.45
N PRO A 386 -11.46 -13.25 6.51
CA PRO A 386 -10.68 -12.99 5.30
C PRO A 386 -11.00 -14.09 4.30
N ALA A 387 -11.47 -13.71 3.11
CA ALA A 387 -11.98 -14.63 2.11
C ALA A 387 -11.03 -15.83 1.96
N GLY A 388 -11.47 -16.95 2.54
CA GLY A 388 -10.76 -18.22 2.72
C GLY A 388 -9.23 -18.18 2.67
N ARG A 389 -8.57 -18.23 3.84
CA ARG A 389 -7.51 -19.25 3.96
C ARG A 389 -8.23 -20.57 3.72
N ARG A 390 -8.12 -21.14 2.51
CA ARG A 390 -8.55 -22.52 2.29
C ARG A 390 -7.86 -23.34 3.38
N THR A 391 -8.65 -24.02 4.18
CA THR A 391 -8.18 -24.94 5.20
C THR A 391 -7.24 -25.94 4.54
N GLY A 392 -5.93 -25.72 4.68
CA GLY A 392 -4.87 -26.51 4.05
C GLY A 392 -3.76 -25.73 3.31
N GLU A 393 -3.81 -24.39 3.17
CA GLU A 393 -2.74 -23.63 2.49
C GLU A 393 -1.99 -22.68 3.45
N ASP A 394 -0.72 -23.01 3.74
CA ASP A 394 0.23 -22.35 4.66
C ASP A 394 0.83 -21.02 4.12
N TYR A 395 0.14 -20.28 3.25
CA TYR A 395 0.69 -19.09 2.61
C TYR A 395 0.44 -17.80 3.41
N ASP A 396 1.51 -17.10 3.79
CA ASP A 396 1.48 -15.75 4.37
C ASP A 396 1.76 -14.71 3.28
N TYR A 397 0.72 -13.99 2.88
CA TYR A 397 0.82 -12.92 1.88
C TYR A 397 -0.28 -11.88 2.07
N ALA A 398 -0.05 -10.68 1.53
CA ALA A 398 -1.06 -9.64 1.40
C ALA A 398 -1.16 -9.18 -0.05
N LEU A 399 -2.38 -9.18 -0.60
CA LEU A 399 -2.70 -8.75 -1.97
C LEU A 399 -3.62 -7.53 -1.94
N PHE A 400 -3.24 -6.48 -2.65
CA PHE A 400 -3.99 -5.23 -2.79
C PHE A 400 -4.82 -5.24 -4.09
N ARG A 401 -5.83 -4.37 -4.16
CA ARG A 401 -6.79 -4.33 -5.29
C ARG A 401 -6.16 -3.91 -6.62
N ASP A 402 -5.05 -3.19 -6.57
CA ASP A 402 -4.24 -2.81 -7.74
C ASP A 402 -3.34 -3.95 -8.25
N GLY A 403 -3.32 -5.09 -7.54
CA GLY A 403 -2.55 -6.28 -7.92
C GLY A 403 -1.19 -6.40 -7.23
N LEU A 404 -0.69 -5.37 -6.55
CA LEU A 404 0.55 -5.48 -5.79
C LEU A 404 0.36 -6.46 -4.61
N ALA A 405 1.35 -7.30 -4.37
CA ALA A 405 1.38 -8.20 -3.24
C ALA A 405 2.75 -8.17 -2.54
N LEU A 406 2.74 -8.41 -1.23
CA LEU A 406 3.93 -8.82 -0.48
C LEU A 406 3.74 -10.28 -0.09
N LEU A 407 4.67 -11.14 -0.52
CA LEU A 407 4.62 -12.58 -0.29
C LEU A 407 5.68 -12.96 0.75
N ALA A 408 5.36 -13.86 1.67
CA ALA A 408 6.29 -14.44 2.62
C ALA A 408 6.71 -15.84 2.19
N GLY A 409 8.01 -16.13 2.34
CA GLY A 409 8.63 -17.39 1.98
C GLY A 409 8.91 -17.53 0.48
N PRO A 410 9.85 -18.42 0.10
CA PRO A 410 10.05 -18.75 -1.31
C PRO A 410 8.75 -19.34 -1.90
N PRO A 411 8.51 -19.18 -3.22
CA PRO A 411 7.41 -19.86 -3.88
C PRO A 411 7.49 -21.36 -3.57
N PRO A 412 6.40 -21.99 -3.08
CA PRO A 412 6.35 -23.42 -2.77
C PRO A 412 6.60 -24.29 -4.02
N GLY A 413 6.33 -23.73 -5.21
CA GLY A 413 6.43 -24.38 -6.51
C GLY A 413 7.66 -23.94 -7.31
N LYS A 414 7.97 -24.72 -8.35
CA LYS A 414 8.98 -24.32 -9.35
C LYS A 414 8.50 -23.05 -10.08
N LEU A 415 9.45 -22.20 -10.48
CA LEU A 415 9.21 -21.14 -11.44
C LEU A 415 8.42 -21.71 -12.64
N THR A 416 7.30 -21.08 -12.98
CA THR A 416 6.41 -21.53 -14.04
C THR A 416 6.76 -20.90 -15.38
N GLY A 417 7.55 -19.82 -15.38
CA GLY A 417 8.10 -19.23 -16.59
C GLY A 417 8.89 -17.95 -16.35
N ILE A 418 9.28 -17.32 -17.45
CA ILE A 418 9.88 -15.99 -17.51
C ILE A 418 9.01 -15.16 -18.46
N ARG A 419 8.79 -13.90 -18.11
CA ARG A 419 8.12 -12.91 -18.95
C ARG A 419 9.05 -11.73 -19.13
N THR A 420 9.08 -11.15 -20.33
CA THR A 420 9.99 -10.05 -20.62
C THR A 420 9.20 -8.89 -21.19
N TRP A 421 9.32 -7.72 -20.55
CA TRP A 421 8.68 -6.49 -21.00
C TRP A 421 9.69 -5.59 -21.70
N HIS A 422 9.35 -5.14 -22.90
CA HIS A 422 10.11 -4.10 -23.59
C HIS A 422 9.20 -2.88 -23.85
N PRO A 423 9.66 -1.65 -23.58
CA PRO A 423 8.84 -0.44 -23.65
C PRO A 423 8.19 -0.22 -25.01
N LYS A 424 8.81 -0.70 -26.10
CA LYS A 424 8.29 -0.55 -27.47
C LYS A 424 7.59 -1.79 -27.99
N GLU A 425 7.79 -2.97 -27.41
CA GLU A 425 7.27 -4.23 -27.97
C GLU A 425 6.15 -4.82 -27.13
N GLY A 426 6.11 -4.55 -25.83
CA GLY A 426 5.12 -5.08 -24.90
C GLY A 426 5.68 -6.22 -24.08
N LEU A 427 4.79 -6.91 -23.37
CA LEU A 427 5.13 -8.09 -22.58
C LEU A 427 5.12 -9.35 -23.47
N THR A 428 6.20 -10.12 -23.44
CA THR A 428 6.37 -11.40 -24.15
C THR A 428 6.46 -12.58 -23.19
#